data_AF-A0A847F8J9-F1
#
_entry.id   AF-A0A847F8J9-F1
#
_cell.length_a   1.000
_cell.length_b   1.000
_cell.length_c   1.000
_cell.angle_alpha   90.00
_cell.angle_beta   90.00
_cell.angle_gamma   90.00
#
_symmetry.space_group_name_H-M   'P 1'
#
loop_
_entity.id
_entity.type
_entity.pdbx_description
1 polymer ?
#
loop_
_entity_poly.entity_id
_entity_poly.type
_entity_poly.pdbx_seq_one_letter_code
_entity_poly.pdbx_strand_id
1 'polypeptide(L)'
;MLRISTRAMIALGVFLFIGCGPATTSIKPGPMPEGATFHGVWHSTQYGRMELCESSGTVIGEYTKDARHGRIRGRVGGDLLRFQWEEEKMVVRGRPNVSSGRGFFKLIRTDEGSDRLDGEWGYGDDEVGGGPWTAVLLRSARPDNCYASVRRADGTKASSDPFGDEDDDDEYDF
;
A
#
# COMPACT_ATOMS: atom_id res chain seq x y z
N MET A 1 -52.58 44.11 38.07
CA MET A 1 -51.95 42.78 38.25
C MET A 1 -51.84 42.12 36.88
N LEU A 2 -50.61 41.82 36.48
CA LEU A 2 -50.17 41.38 35.15
C LEU A 2 -50.13 39.84 35.09
N ARG A 3 -50.62 39.23 34.02
CA ARG A 3 -50.31 37.83 33.67
C ARG A 3 -50.05 37.72 32.17
N ILE A 4 -48.77 37.84 31.82
CA ILE A 4 -48.21 37.58 30.49
C ILE A 4 -48.24 36.06 30.28
N SER A 5 -48.96 35.61 29.25
CA SER A 5 -48.93 34.21 28.81
C SER A 5 -48.03 34.10 27.58
N THR A 6 -46.78 33.71 27.82
CA THR A 6 -45.74 33.53 26.81
C THR A 6 -46.01 32.27 26.01
N ARG A 7 -46.47 32.40 24.77
CA ARG A 7 -46.53 31.28 23.82
C ARG A 7 -45.12 30.94 23.39
N ALA A 8 -44.59 29.83 23.91
CA ALA A 8 -43.30 29.27 23.53
C ALA A 8 -43.34 28.85 22.05
N MET A 9 -42.62 29.60 21.21
CA MET A 9 -42.30 29.21 19.84
C MET A 9 -41.20 28.15 19.90
N ILE A 10 -41.55 26.88 19.66
CA ILE A 10 -40.58 25.80 19.50
C ILE A 10 -39.96 25.95 18.11
N ALA A 11 -38.77 26.53 18.05
CA ALA A 11 -37.95 26.55 16.84
C ALA A 11 -37.33 25.16 16.64
N LEU A 12 -37.81 24.43 15.63
CA LEU A 12 -37.28 23.14 15.20
C LEU A 12 -35.93 23.37 14.50
N GLY A 13 -34.85 23.34 15.26
CA GLY A 13 -33.48 23.43 14.74
C GLY A 13 -33.10 22.19 13.96
N VAL A 14 -33.07 22.29 12.63
CA VAL A 14 -32.49 21.29 11.73
C VAL A 14 -30.97 21.34 11.90
N PHE A 15 -30.42 20.46 12.72
CA PHE A 15 -28.99 20.19 12.78
C PHE A 15 -28.58 19.45 11.50
N LEU A 16 -28.06 20.19 10.52
CA LEU A 16 -27.33 19.63 9.37
C LEU A 16 -26.04 19.00 9.90
N PHE A 17 -26.06 17.67 10.11
CA PHE A 17 -24.84 16.89 10.27
C PHE A 17 -24.07 16.94 8.95
N ILE A 18 -23.08 17.83 8.86
CA ILE A 18 -22.07 17.79 7.82
C ILE A 18 -21.21 16.55 8.11
N GLY A 19 -21.58 15.41 7.52
CA GLY A 19 -20.77 14.21 7.55
C GLY A 19 -19.49 14.46 6.76
N CYS A 20 -18.36 14.55 7.45
CA CYS A 20 -17.05 14.48 6.82
C CYS A 20 -16.84 13.03 6.38
N GLY A 21 -17.12 12.72 5.12
CA GLY A 21 -16.79 11.43 4.52
C GLY A 21 -15.30 11.36 4.17
N PRO A 22 -14.76 10.16 3.94
CA PRO A 22 -13.36 10.02 3.56
C PRO A 22 -13.05 10.80 2.28
N ALA A 23 -11.90 11.47 2.27
CA ALA A 23 -11.40 12.19 1.11
C ALA A 23 -11.02 11.17 0.03
N THR A 24 -11.81 11.14 -1.05
CA THR A 24 -11.62 10.25 -2.19
C THR A 24 -11.41 11.05 -3.45
N THR A 25 -10.64 10.51 -4.40
CA THR A 25 -10.40 11.18 -5.68
C THR A 25 -11.26 10.58 -6.79
N SER A 26 -11.81 11.45 -7.65
CA SER A 26 -12.69 11.07 -8.76
C SER A 26 -11.92 10.67 -10.04
N ILE A 27 -10.68 10.18 -9.88
CA ILE A 27 -9.83 9.75 -11.00
C ILE A 27 -10.42 8.51 -11.66
N LYS A 28 -10.59 8.62 -12.97
CA LYS A 28 -11.08 7.52 -13.82
C LYS A 28 -9.90 6.73 -14.40
N PRO A 29 -10.01 5.39 -14.43
CA PRO A 29 -9.17 4.52 -15.25
C PRO A 29 -9.12 4.98 -16.71
N GLY A 30 -7.91 5.12 -17.25
CA GLY A 30 -7.62 5.19 -18.68
C GLY A 30 -7.17 3.82 -19.21
N PRO A 31 -6.95 3.69 -20.53
CA PRO A 31 -6.37 2.47 -21.08
C PRO A 31 -4.94 2.27 -20.56
N MET A 32 -4.55 1.02 -20.29
CA MET A 32 -3.16 0.71 -19.96
C MET A 32 -2.26 1.07 -21.16
N PRO A 33 -1.14 1.80 -20.96
CA PRO A 33 -0.16 2.01 -22.02
C PRO A 33 0.37 0.70 -22.59
N GLU A 34 0.72 0.69 -23.88
CA GLU A 34 1.14 -0.54 -24.55
C GLU A 34 2.42 -1.13 -23.93
N GLY A 35 2.34 -2.43 -23.58
CA GLY A 35 3.42 -3.18 -22.96
C GLY A 35 3.78 -2.71 -21.54
N ALA A 36 2.99 -1.81 -20.93
CA ALA A 36 3.19 -1.39 -19.56
C ALA A 36 2.53 -2.36 -18.56
N THR A 37 3.07 -2.41 -17.36
CA THR A 37 2.54 -3.18 -16.23
C THR A 37 2.96 -2.49 -14.93
N PHE A 38 2.18 -2.69 -13.87
CA PHE A 38 2.60 -2.29 -12.53
C PHE A 38 3.65 -3.25 -11.95
N HIS A 39 3.81 -4.45 -12.51
CA HIS A 39 4.80 -5.43 -12.09
C HIS A 39 6.23 -4.91 -12.33
N GLY A 40 7.04 -4.86 -11.28
CA GLY A 40 8.43 -4.46 -11.39
C GLY A 40 9.00 -3.82 -10.13
N VAL A 41 10.25 -3.41 -10.22
CA VAL A 41 10.90 -2.63 -9.18
C VAL A 41 10.82 -1.16 -9.55
N TRP A 42 10.26 -0.38 -8.65
CA TRP A 42 10.10 1.06 -8.79
C TRP A 42 10.95 1.78 -7.77
N HIS A 43 11.44 2.96 -8.12
CA HIS A 43 12.16 3.82 -7.20
C HIS A 43 11.42 5.14 -7.00
N SER A 44 11.01 5.38 -5.76
CA SER A 44 10.43 6.64 -5.30
C SER A 44 11.46 7.44 -4.51
N THR A 45 11.62 8.72 -4.81
CA THR A 45 12.47 9.58 -3.98
C THR A 45 11.87 9.78 -2.59
N GLN A 46 10.53 9.75 -2.49
CA GLN A 46 9.79 9.89 -1.24
C GLN A 46 9.83 8.61 -0.39
N TYR A 47 9.64 7.44 -1.00
CA TYR A 47 9.40 6.16 -0.30
C TYR A 47 10.42 5.05 -0.59
N GLY A 48 11.47 5.35 -1.36
CA GLY A 48 12.57 4.44 -1.61
C GLY A 48 12.26 3.37 -2.64
N ARG A 49 12.89 2.20 -2.48
CA ARG A 49 12.69 1.06 -3.39
C ARG A 49 11.31 0.45 -3.10
N MET A 50 10.55 0.21 -4.16
CA MET A 50 9.26 -0.46 -4.14
C MET A 50 9.31 -1.66 -5.06
N GLU A 51 8.81 -2.79 -4.60
CA GLU A 51 8.69 -4.01 -5.39
C GLU A 51 7.21 -4.33 -5.52
N LEU A 52 6.69 -4.25 -6.75
CA LEU A 52 5.29 -4.49 -7.05
C LEU A 52 5.15 -5.77 -7.87
N CYS A 53 4.25 -6.65 -7.44
CA CYS A 53 3.94 -7.88 -8.13
C CYS A 53 2.46 -7.89 -8.49
N GLU A 54 2.20 -7.77 -9.79
CA GLU A 54 0.87 -7.84 -10.38
C GLU A 54 0.51 -9.28 -10.76
N SER A 55 -0.67 -9.75 -10.36
CA SER A 55 -1.26 -11.01 -10.79
C SER A 55 -2.78 -10.87 -10.87
N SER A 56 -3.36 -11.20 -12.03
CA SER A 56 -4.81 -11.22 -12.24
C SER A 56 -5.52 -9.91 -11.82
N GLY A 57 -4.91 -8.76 -12.15
CA GLY A 57 -5.44 -7.43 -11.81
C GLY A 57 -5.35 -7.06 -10.32
N THR A 58 -4.66 -7.85 -9.51
CA THR A 58 -4.31 -7.53 -8.12
C THR A 58 -2.83 -7.22 -8.04
N VAL A 59 -2.45 -6.21 -7.28
CA VAL A 59 -1.05 -5.88 -6.98
C VAL A 59 -0.81 -6.07 -5.50
N ILE A 60 0.27 -6.77 -5.18
CA ILE A 60 0.88 -6.78 -3.85
C ILE A 60 2.27 -6.17 -4.00
N GLY A 61 2.68 -5.38 -3.03
CA GLY A 61 4.02 -4.85 -3.01
C GLY A 61 4.56 -4.56 -1.63
N GLU A 62 5.86 -4.34 -1.60
CA GLU A 62 6.59 -3.89 -0.42
C GLU A 62 7.44 -2.68 -0.81
N TYR A 63 7.66 -1.77 0.12
CA TYR A 63 8.59 -0.67 -0.07
C TYR A 63 9.44 -0.43 1.16
N THR A 64 10.65 0.09 0.96
CA THR A 64 11.60 0.32 2.05
C THR A 64 12.37 1.60 1.83
N LYS A 65 12.46 2.39 2.89
CA LYS A 65 13.30 3.59 2.97
C LYS A 65 13.73 3.85 4.40
N ASP A 66 15.03 3.81 4.63
CA ASP A 66 15.63 4.01 5.96
C ASP A 66 15.00 3.06 7.00
N ALA A 67 14.39 3.61 8.06
CA ALA A 67 13.70 2.85 9.10
C ALA A 67 12.23 2.53 8.78
N ARG A 68 11.75 2.84 7.57
CA ARG A 68 10.37 2.62 7.12
C ARG A 68 10.31 1.37 6.26
N HIS A 69 9.35 0.51 6.58
CA HIS A 69 8.96 -0.63 5.77
C HIS A 69 7.47 -0.57 5.59
N GLY A 70 6.99 -0.65 4.35
CA GLY A 70 5.57 -0.65 4.11
C GLY A 70 5.15 -1.67 3.08
N ARG A 71 3.86 -1.96 3.11
CA ARG A 71 3.18 -2.96 2.29
C ARG A 71 2.07 -2.30 1.52
N ILE A 72 1.86 -2.75 0.30
CA ILE A 72 0.82 -2.26 -0.62
C ILE A 72 -0.03 -3.45 -1.04
N ARG A 73 -1.35 -3.27 -1.05
CA ARG A 73 -2.29 -4.19 -1.68
C ARG A 73 -3.34 -3.41 -2.45
N GLY A 74 -3.51 -3.70 -3.73
CA GLY A 74 -4.42 -2.93 -4.57
C GLY A 74 -4.97 -3.70 -5.76
N ARG A 75 -5.81 -3.02 -6.53
CA ARG A 75 -6.41 -3.52 -7.77
C ARG A 75 -6.11 -2.58 -8.93
N VAL A 76 -5.81 -3.18 -10.08
CA VAL A 76 -5.55 -2.50 -11.34
C VAL A 76 -6.85 -2.37 -12.12
N GLY A 77 -7.10 -1.17 -12.62
CA GLY A 77 -8.08 -0.87 -13.65
C GLY A 77 -7.43 0.01 -14.71
N GLY A 78 -7.06 -0.60 -15.85
CA GLY A 78 -6.34 0.11 -16.90
C GLY A 78 -5.04 0.73 -16.40
N ASP A 79 -4.84 2.02 -16.63
CA ASP A 79 -3.67 2.78 -16.15
C ASP A 79 -3.70 3.14 -14.65
N LEU A 80 -4.71 2.71 -13.90
CA LEU A 80 -4.94 3.12 -12.52
C LEU A 80 -4.86 1.93 -11.55
N LEU A 81 -3.96 2.02 -10.58
CA LEU A 81 -3.89 1.12 -9.43
C LEU A 81 -4.43 1.85 -8.20
N ARG A 82 -5.52 1.35 -7.60
CA ARG A 82 -6.01 1.83 -6.30
C ARG A 82 -5.59 0.84 -5.22
N PHE A 83 -5.05 1.34 -4.12
CA PHE A 83 -4.42 0.49 -3.11
C PHE A 83 -4.65 0.95 -1.68
N GLN A 84 -4.45 0.01 -0.76
CA GLN A 84 -4.25 0.23 0.66
C GLN A 84 -2.77 0.05 0.98
N TRP A 85 -2.28 0.81 1.95
CA TRP A 85 -0.92 0.70 2.45
C TRP A 85 -0.89 0.59 3.98
N GLU A 86 0.15 -0.08 4.47
CA GLU A 86 0.50 -0.15 5.89
C GLU A 86 2.00 0.08 5.99
N GLU A 87 2.43 1.00 6.86
CA GLU A 87 3.82 1.37 7.09
C GLU A 87 4.19 1.16 8.55
N GLU A 88 5.26 0.40 8.78
CA GLU A 88 5.95 0.34 10.04
C GLU A 88 7.20 1.21 9.99
N LYS A 89 7.30 2.14 10.94
CA LYS A 89 8.47 3.01 11.12
C LYS A 89 9.11 2.77 12.48
N MET A 90 10.35 2.31 12.47
CA MET A 90 11.15 2.15 13.69
C MET A 90 11.64 3.52 14.17
N VAL A 91 10.96 4.09 15.16
CA VAL A 91 11.33 5.37 15.79
C VAL A 91 12.11 5.15 17.09
N VAL A 92 11.70 4.16 17.88
CA VAL A 92 12.36 3.72 19.11
C VAL A 92 12.57 2.22 19.05
N ARG A 93 13.72 1.75 19.54
CA ARG A 93 14.04 0.31 19.57
C ARG A 93 12.90 -0.46 20.26
N GLY A 94 12.30 -1.41 19.55
CA GLY A 94 11.27 -2.31 20.06
C GLY A 94 9.83 -1.75 20.10
N ARG A 95 9.58 -0.53 19.61
CA ARG A 95 8.23 0.03 19.48
C ARG A 95 8.05 0.70 18.12
N PRO A 96 7.72 -0.06 17.05
CA PRO A 96 7.44 0.52 15.75
C PRO A 96 6.16 1.37 15.82
N ASN A 97 6.15 2.50 15.11
CA ASN A 97 4.93 3.23 14.81
C ASN A 97 4.32 2.62 13.56
N VAL A 98 3.10 2.11 13.67
CA VAL A 98 2.36 1.56 12.53
C VAL A 98 1.33 2.58 12.08
N SER A 99 1.31 2.89 10.80
CA SER A 99 0.29 3.72 10.16
C SER A 99 -0.24 3.04 8.92
N SER A 100 -1.45 3.39 8.51
CA SER A 100 -2.09 2.78 7.34
C SER A 100 -2.96 3.80 6.63
N GLY A 101 -3.29 3.49 5.38
CA GLY A 101 -4.15 4.35 4.59
C GLY A 101 -4.47 3.81 3.21
N ARG A 102 -4.93 4.71 2.34
CA ARG A 102 -5.22 4.41 0.94
C ARG A 102 -4.44 5.32 0.01
N GLY A 103 -4.41 4.95 -1.26
CA GLY A 103 -3.83 5.77 -2.30
C GLY A 103 -4.11 5.21 -3.69
N PHE A 104 -3.58 5.89 -4.68
CA PHE A 104 -3.64 5.45 -6.07
C PHE A 104 -2.33 5.73 -6.79
N PHE A 105 -2.08 4.98 -7.87
CA PHE A 105 -1.04 5.25 -8.86
C PHE A 105 -1.65 5.28 -10.26
N LYS A 106 -1.31 6.30 -11.02
CA LYS A 106 -1.45 6.40 -12.47
C LYS A 106 -0.15 5.95 -13.12
N LEU A 107 -0.21 4.96 -13.99
CA LEU A 107 0.93 4.56 -14.81
C LEU A 107 1.02 5.45 -16.04
N ILE A 108 2.17 6.08 -16.23
CA ILE A 108 2.46 6.97 -17.34
C ILE A 108 3.71 6.45 -18.06
N ARG A 109 3.57 6.17 -19.36
CA ARG A 109 4.69 5.92 -20.27
C ARG A 109 5.20 7.26 -20.78
N THR A 110 6.48 7.56 -20.57
CA THR A 110 7.12 8.75 -21.16
C THR A 110 7.47 8.49 -22.63
N ASP A 111 7.63 9.57 -23.40
CA ASP A 111 8.04 9.50 -24.82
C ASP A 111 9.42 8.84 -25.00
N GLU A 112 10.26 8.92 -23.97
CA GLU A 112 11.58 8.27 -23.88
C GLU A 112 11.49 6.76 -23.60
N GLY A 113 10.27 6.22 -23.51
CA GLY A 113 10.03 4.81 -23.23
C GLY A 113 10.23 4.43 -21.76
N SER A 114 10.31 5.39 -20.82
CA SER A 114 10.38 5.10 -19.39
C SER A 114 8.98 5.02 -18.76
N ASP A 115 8.76 4.07 -17.85
CA ASP A 115 7.51 3.98 -17.10
C ASP A 115 7.64 4.72 -15.78
N ARG A 116 6.62 5.51 -15.43
CA ARG A 116 6.52 6.27 -14.18
C ARG A 116 5.17 6.06 -13.53
N LEU A 117 5.15 6.03 -12.20
CA LEU A 117 3.94 6.07 -11.38
C LEU A 117 3.77 7.46 -10.81
N ASP A 118 2.56 7.99 -10.96
CA ASP A 118 2.11 9.23 -10.32
C ASP A 118 0.92 8.96 -9.43
N GLY A 119 1.04 9.31 -8.16
CA GLY A 119 0.04 8.97 -7.18
C GLY A 119 -0.06 9.99 -6.07
N GLU A 120 -1.08 9.74 -5.25
CA GLU A 120 -1.28 10.37 -3.97
C GLU A 120 -1.73 9.29 -2.98
N TRP A 121 -1.57 9.57 -1.70
CA TRP A 121 -2.06 8.74 -0.63
C TRP A 121 -2.74 9.59 0.45
N GLY A 122 -3.54 8.96 1.30
CA GLY A 122 -4.15 9.54 2.49
C GLY A 122 -4.10 8.56 3.66
N TYR A 123 -4.48 9.04 4.85
CA TYR A 123 -4.50 8.24 6.09
C TYR A 123 -5.83 7.54 6.29
N GLY A 124 -5.79 6.34 6.86
CA GLY A 124 -6.98 5.56 7.19
C GLY A 124 -7.87 5.32 5.97
N ASP A 125 -9.02 5.98 5.97
CA ASP A 125 -9.99 5.88 4.89
C ASP A 125 -9.79 6.90 3.75
N ASP A 126 -8.88 7.84 3.91
CA ASP A 126 -8.61 8.85 2.90
C ASP A 126 -7.67 8.29 1.82
N GLU A 127 -8.03 8.52 0.57
CA GLU A 127 -7.20 8.17 -0.59
C GLU A 127 -6.19 9.26 -0.95
N VAL A 128 -6.41 10.48 -0.44
CA VAL A 128 -5.65 11.70 -0.73
C VAL A 128 -5.40 12.50 0.55
N GLY A 129 -4.56 13.53 0.49
CA GLY A 129 -4.27 14.45 1.61
C GLY A 129 -3.03 14.10 2.44
N GLY A 130 -2.42 12.93 2.22
CA GLY A 130 -1.14 12.53 2.80
C GLY A 130 0.07 13.05 1.99
N GLY A 131 -0.09 13.21 0.68
CA GLY A 131 0.89 13.83 -0.20
C GLY A 131 1.21 13.02 -1.46
N PRO A 132 2.08 13.55 -2.35
CA PRO A 132 2.38 12.91 -3.62
C PRO A 132 3.27 11.68 -3.42
N TRP A 133 2.99 10.64 -4.21
CA TRP A 133 3.80 9.44 -4.30
C TRP A 133 4.15 9.19 -5.76
N THR A 134 5.41 9.46 -6.11
CA THR A 134 5.92 9.25 -7.46
C THR A 134 7.02 8.22 -7.48
N ALA A 135 7.12 7.45 -8.56
CA ALA A 135 8.16 6.43 -8.71
C ALA A 135 8.50 6.17 -10.18
N VAL A 136 9.75 5.77 -10.47
CA VAL A 136 10.21 5.41 -11.82
C VAL A 136 10.58 3.93 -11.89
N LEU A 137 10.31 3.27 -13.01
CA LEU A 137 10.62 1.85 -13.19
C LEU A 137 12.13 1.63 -13.35
N LEU A 138 12.68 0.72 -12.56
CA LEU A 138 14.06 0.27 -12.68
C LEU A 138 14.14 -0.94 -13.61
N ARG A 139 14.33 -0.70 -14.91
CA ARG A 139 14.36 -1.76 -15.95
C ARG A 139 15.41 -2.86 -15.73
N SER A 140 16.47 -2.58 -14.99
CA SER A 140 17.54 -3.54 -14.68
C SER A 140 17.24 -4.41 -13.46
N ALA A 141 16.17 -4.15 -12.72
CA ALA A 141 15.84 -4.85 -11.48
C ALA A 141 14.53 -5.63 -11.61
N ARG A 142 14.46 -6.76 -10.89
CA ARG A 142 13.25 -7.58 -10.78
C ARG A 142 12.80 -7.64 -9.32
N PRO A 143 11.49 -7.77 -9.06
CA PRO A 143 11.00 -8.01 -7.72
C PRO A 143 11.54 -9.35 -7.21
N ASP A 144 12.08 -9.35 -6.01
CA ASP A 144 12.61 -10.57 -5.39
C ASP A 144 11.50 -11.27 -4.57
N ASN A 145 10.51 -10.50 -4.08
CA ASN A 145 9.58 -10.93 -3.04
C ASN A 145 8.09 -10.87 -3.45
N CYS A 146 7.72 -11.48 -4.58
CA CYS A 146 6.31 -11.57 -4.99
C CYS A 146 5.38 -12.41 -4.08
N TYR A 147 5.95 -13.07 -3.05
CA TYR A 147 5.22 -13.95 -2.12
C TYR A 147 5.55 -13.72 -0.63
N ALA A 148 6.38 -12.72 -0.27
CA ALA A 148 6.87 -12.57 1.11
C ALA A 148 5.77 -12.19 2.13
N SER A 149 4.69 -11.54 1.70
CA SER A 149 3.55 -11.24 2.56
C SER A 149 2.71 -12.47 2.95
N VAL A 150 2.83 -13.59 2.24
CA VAL A 150 2.23 -14.88 2.61
C VAL A 150 3.10 -15.59 3.67
N ARG A 151 4.43 -15.56 3.51
CA ARG A 151 5.37 -16.25 4.42
C ARG A 151 5.44 -15.65 5.82
N ARG A 152 5.15 -14.35 6.00
CA ARG A 152 5.11 -13.73 7.34
C ARG A 152 3.82 -14.01 8.12
N ALA A 153 2.73 -14.37 7.44
CA ALA A 153 1.47 -14.75 8.09
C ALA A 153 1.46 -16.23 8.53
N ASP A 154 2.23 -17.08 7.86
CA ASP A 154 2.44 -18.48 8.23
C ASP A 154 3.77 -18.60 8.98
N GLY A 155 3.76 -18.26 10.28
CA GLY A 155 4.88 -18.43 11.21
C GLY A 155 5.25 -19.90 11.48
N THR A 156 5.24 -20.74 10.46
CA THR A 156 5.83 -22.08 10.51
C THR A 156 7.25 -21.96 10.00
N LYS A 157 8.20 -22.27 10.90
CA LYS A 157 9.65 -22.33 10.64
C LYS A 157 9.89 -22.95 9.27
N ALA A 158 10.57 -22.22 8.39
CA ALA A 158 11.19 -22.82 7.22
C ALA A 158 12.23 -23.83 7.73
N SER A 159 11.85 -25.11 7.77
CA SER A 159 12.81 -26.19 7.80
C SER A 159 13.58 -26.13 6.49
N SER A 160 14.83 -25.67 6.56
CA SER A 160 15.83 -26.06 5.57
C SER A 160 15.96 -27.58 5.63
N ASP A 161 15.68 -28.23 4.51
CA ASP A 161 16.53 -29.29 3.91
C ASP A 161 15.67 -30.17 3.00
N PRO A 162 15.65 -29.93 1.68
CA PRO A 162 15.00 -30.81 0.71
C PRO A 162 15.95 -31.83 0.08
N PHE A 163 17.20 -31.94 0.54
CA PHE A 163 18.17 -32.92 0.03
C PHE A 163 19.18 -33.29 1.13
N GLY A 164 19.15 -34.56 1.56
CA GLY A 164 20.18 -35.10 2.45
C GLY A 164 19.83 -36.44 3.07
N ASP A 165 19.17 -37.35 2.34
CA ASP A 165 19.09 -38.76 2.71
C ASP A 165 20.34 -39.44 2.15
N GLU A 166 21.43 -39.48 2.92
CA GLU A 166 22.52 -40.45 2.68
C GLU A 166 22.98 -40.99 4.04
N ASP A 167 22.74 -42.28 4.21
CA ASP A 167 23.21 -43.14 5.27
C ASP A 167 24.74 -43.04 5.42
N ASP A 168 25.25 -42.98 6.64
CA ASP A 168 26.58 -43.52 6.96
C ASP A 168 26.58 -43.95 8.43
N ASP A 169 26.60 -45.27 8.58
CA ASP A 169 26.82 -46.00 9.81
C ASP A 169 28.23 -45.74 10.32
N ASP A 170 28.41 -45.33 11.58
CA ASP A 170 29.69 -45.48 12.28
C ASP A 170 29.44 -45.64 13.78
N GLU A 171 29.33 -46.92 14.16
CA GLU A 171 29.41 -47.44 15.51
C GLU A 171 30.82 -47.21 16.09
N TYR A 172 30.93 -46.41 17.15
CA TYR A 172 32.10 -46.40 18.04
C TYR A 172 31.64 -46.53 19.49
N ASP A 173 31.76 -47.76 20.01
CA ASP A 173 31.67 -48.11 21.42
C ASP A 173 32.97 -47.66 22.15
N PHE A 174 32.83 -47.10 23.35
CA PHE A 174 33.93 -46.78 24.29
C PHE A 174 33.72 -47.50 25.62
#